data_AF-A0A7Y2FC78-F1
#
_entry.id   AF-A0A7Y2FC78-F1
#
_cell.length_a   1.000
_cell.length_b   1.000
_cell.length_c   1.000
_cell.angle_alpha   90.00
_cell.angle_beta   90.00
_cell.angle_gamma   90.00
#
_symmetry.space_group_name_H-M   'P 1'
#
loop_
_entity.id
_entity.type
_entity.pdbx_description
1 polymer ?
#
loop_
_entity_poly.entity_id
_entity_poly.type
_entity_poly.pdbx_seq_one_letter_code
_entity_poly.pdbx_strand_id
1 'polypeptide(L)'
;MEKPNPVIGHKIGKSTLINLEKGKIPPQAVDLEEVVLGAMMIDKKGVDEVIDILHADVFYKDAHRHIYEAIFKLFETSEPVDLLTVSAQLRKEGRLELIGGDFYLIKLTQKVASSAHIEFHARIILQKYIQRSLIKISSEIIEDAYSEATDVFDLLDTAESKLYEVTQGNLKRSAETAQNLVIQAKKKIEEISNKDGLSGIPSGFDKVDRLTSGWQPSDLVIIAARPGMGKTALTLSMARNMAVNSNIPVAFFSLEMSSIQLITRLISSETGLSSEKLRTGRLEKHEWEQLNVKVKALESAPLFI
;
A
#
# COMPACT_ATOMS: atom_id res chain seq x y z
N MET A 1 -11.53 -42.59 53.84
CA MET A 1 -11.45 -42.49 52.37
C MET A 1 -12.15 -41.20 51.97
N GLU A 2 -11.38 -40.11 51.88
CA GLU A 2 -11.89 -38.83 51.40
C GLU A 2 -12.09 -38.89 49.88
N LYS A 3 -13.23 -38.40 49.40
CA LYS A 3 -13.57 -38.37 47.97
C LYS A 3 -12.70 -37.33 47.26
N PRO A 4 -12.13 -37.61 46.09
CA PRO A 4 -11.34 -36.62 45.35
C PRO A 4 -12.24 -35.51 44.81
N ASN A 5 -11.78 -34.26 44.92
CA ASN A 5 -12.46 -33.09 44.37
C ASN A 5 -12.52 -33.15 42.83
N PRO A 6 -13.61 -32.70 42.20
CA PRO A 6 -13.72 -32.66 40.75
C PRO A 6 -12.80 -31.58 40.17
N VAL A 7 -12.09 -31.94 39.10
CA VAL A 7 -11.24 -31.00 38.34
C VAL A 7 -12.14 -29.99 37.64
N ILE A 8 -12.00 -28.72 38.00
CA ILE A 8 -12.68 -27.60 37.33
C ILE A 8 -11.96 -27.34 36.01
N GLY A 9 -12.59 -27.68 34.88
CA GLY A 9 -12.06 -27.36 33.57
C GLY A 9 -12.07 -25.85 33.33
N HIS A 10 -10.90 -25.24 33.18
CA HIS A 10 -10.79 -23.87 32.70
C HIS A 10 -11.31 -23.78 31.26
N LYS A 11 -12.31 -22.93 31.02
CA LYS A 11 -12.71 -22.53 29.67
C LYS A 11 -11.56 -21.74 29.03
N ILE A 12 -10.82 -22.39 28.13
CA ILE A 12 -9.87 -21.73 27.25
C ILE A 12 -10.71 -20.90 26.25
N GLY A 13 -10.48 -19.58 26.20
CA GLY A 13 -11.06 -18.73 25.17
C GLY A 13 -10.65 -19.23 23.78
N LYS A 14 -11.64 -19.48 22.90
CA LYS A 14 -11.41 -20.09 21.58
C LYS A 14 -10.65 -19.20 20.59
N SER A 15 -10.28 -17.97 20.95
CA SER A 15 -9.70 -16.95 20.07
C SER A 15 -8.20 -17.13 19.75
N THR A 16 -7.57 -18.24 20.15
CA THR A 16 -6.13 -18.46 19.92
C THR A 16 -5.81 -19.86 19.39
N LEU A 17 -6.75 -20.50 18.70
CA LEU A 17 -6.48 -21.77 18.03
C LEU A 17 -6.04 -21.49 16.60
N ILE A 18 -4.73 -21.24 16.43
CA ILE A 18 -4.08 -21.36 15.13
C ILE A 18 -4.35 -22.79 14.65
N ASN A 19 -5.08 -22.93 13.55
CA ASN A 19 -5.53 -24.22 13.07
C ASN A 19 -4.31 -25.08 12.68
N LEU A 20 -3.89 -25.96 13.59
CA LEU A 20 -2.75 -26.88 13.47
C LEU A 20 -3.00 -28.02 12.45
N GLU A 21 -4.04 -27.93 11.62
CA GLU A 21 -4.55 -28.99 10.75
C GLU A 21 -3.50 -29.60 9.78
N LYS A 22 -2.33 -28.97 9.61
CA LYS A 22 -1.23 -29.50 8.79
C LYS A 22 0.11 -29.70 9.51
N GLY A 23 0.17 -29.59 10.85
CA GLY A 23 1.44 -29.68 11.59
C GLY A 23 2.49 -28.65 11.13
N LYS A 24 2.05 -27.56 10.48
CA LYS A 24 2.92 -26.50 9.98
C LYS A 24 3.17 -25.51 11.10
N ILE A 25 4.44 -25.30 11.41
CA ILE A 25 4.88 -24.20 12.26
C ILE A 25 4.63 -22.85 11.57
N PRO A 26 4.21 -21.81 12.30
CA PRO A 26 4.13 -20.47 11.74
C PRO A 26 5.49 -20.05 11.12
N PRO A 27 5.50 -19.33 9.99
CA PRO A 27 6.72 -18.86 9.36
C PRO A 27 7.63 -18.08 10.31
N GLN A 28 8.85 -18.58 10.52
CA GLN A 28 9.82 -18.03 11.44
C GLN A 28 11.24 -18.20 10.89
N ALA A 29 12.16 -17.37 11.37
CA ALA A 29 13.58 -17.45 11.05
C ALA A 29 14.41 -17.10 12.29
N VAL A 30 14.21 -17.88 13.35
CA VAL A 30 14.80 -17.64 14.69
C VAL A 30 16.32 -17.51 14.62
N ASP A 31 17.00 -18.33 13.81
CA ASP A 31 18.46 -18.24 13.66
C ASP A 31 18.91 -16.88 13.13
N LEU A 32 18.14 -16.27 12.22
CA LEU A 32 18.43 -14.93 11.72
C LEU A 32 18.07 -13.85 12.73
N GLU A 33 17.01 -14.02 13.51
CA GLU A 33 16.69 -13.12 14.62
C GLU A 33 17.85 -13.05 15.63
N GLU A 34 18.43 -14.20 15.97
CA GLU A 34 19.57 -14.28 16.89
C GLU A 34 20.81 -13.57 16.35
N VAL A 35 21.11 -13.76 15.05
CA VAL A 35 22.24 -13.10 14.38
C VAL A 35 22.04 -11.59 14.27
N VAL A 36 20.84 -11.12 13.91
CA VAL A 36 20.53 -9.69 13.77
C VAL A 36 20.65 -8.98 15.11
N LEU A 37 20.02 -9.52 16.17
CA LEU A 37 20.11 -8.93 17.52
C LEU A 37 21.54 -8.94 18.05
N GLY A 38 22.27 -10.04 17.84
CA GLY A 38 23.68 -10.14 18.20
C GLY A 38 24.51 -9.06 17.50
N ALA A 39 24.27 -8.84 16.21
CA ALA A 39 25.07 -7.92 15.41
C ALA A 39 24.76 -6.46 15.77
N MET A 40 23.50 -6.12 16.08
CA MET A 40 23.11 -4.82 16.63
C MET A 40 23.80 -4.50 17.98
N MET A 41 24.15 -5.51 18.78
CA MET A 41 24.86 -5.33 20.05
C MET A 41 26.40 -5.30 19.93
N ILE A 42 26.95 -5.61 18.74
CA ILE A 42 28.41 -5.62 18.48
C ILE A 42 28.83 -4.39 17.68
N ASP A 43 28.08 -4.08 16.62
CA ASP A 43 28.44 -3.06 15.65
C ASP A 43 27.33 -2.02 15.57
N LYS A 44 27.68 -0.76 15.85
CA LYS A 44 26.78 0.38 15.74
C LYS A 44 26.16 0.48 14.34
N LYS A 45 26.91 0.14 13.29
CA LYS A 45 26.39 0.15 11.91
C LYS A 45 25.22 -0.83 11.73
N GLY A 46 25.25 -1.96 12.45
CA GLY A 46 24.16 -2.93 12.42
C GLY A 46 22.86 -2.37 12.98
N VAL A 47 22.92 -1.44 13.94
CA VAL A 47 21.73 -0.71 14.40
C VAL A 47 21.23 0.22 13.31
N ASP A 48 22.10 1.07 12.77
CA ASP A 48 21.73 2.08 11.77
C ASP A 48 21.10 1.44 10.51
N GLU A 49 21.57 0.28 10.06
CA GLU A 49 21.05 -0.42 8.88
C GLU A 49 19.71 -1.15 9.14
N VAL A 50 19.46 -1.59 10.37
CA VAL A 50 18.31 -2.47 10.69
C VAL A 50 17.15 -1.72 11.34
N ILE A 51 17.41 -0.63 12.06
CA ILE A 51 16.41 0.09 12.85
C ILE A 51 15.26 0.63 11.98
N ASP A 52 15.54 0.97 10.73
CA ASP A 52 14.53 1.46 9.78
C ASP A 52 13.71 0.33 9.12
N ILE A 53 14.19 -0.92 9.19
CA ILE A 53 13.58 -2.08 8.52
C ILE A 53 12.67 -2.85 9.47
N LEU A 54 13.07 -2.99 10.74
CA LEU A 54 12.39 -3.82 11.73
C LEU A 54 11.58 -2.99 12.72
N HIS A 55 10.61 -3.63 13.35
CA HIS A 55 9.90 -3.15 14.53
C HIS A 55 9.70 -4.32 15.50
N ALA A 56 9.38 -4.05 16.77
CA ALA A 56 9.36 -5.08 17.80
C ALA A 56 8.48 -6.32 17.48
N ASP A 57 7.32 -6.12 16.84
CA ASP A 57 6.38 -7.20 16.53
C ASP A 57 6.86 -8.17 15.41
N VAL A 58 7.93 -7.83 14.69
CA VAL A 58 8.46 -8.69 13.61
C VAL A 58 9.11 -9.97 14.13
N PHE A 59 9.56 -9.97 15.38
CA PHE A 59 10.26 -11.10 15.98
C PHE A 59 9.26 -12.19 16.36
N TYR A 60 9.61 -13.44 16.07
CA TYR A 60 8.77 -14.58 16.43
C TYR A 60 8.87 -14.93 17.91
N LYS A 61 10.07 -14.84 18.50
CA LYS A 61 10.27 -15.09 19.93
C LYS A 61 10.01 -13.81 20.73
N ASP A 62 9.17 -13.91 21.76
CA ASP A 62 8.94 -12.80 22.71
C ASP A 62 10.23 -12.30 23.38
N ALA A 63 11.18 -13.21 23.67
CA ALA A 63 12.47 -12.81 24.19
C ALA A 63 13.21 -11.86 23.24
N HIS A 64 13.19 -12.14 21.94
CA HIS A 64 13.82 -11.30 20.91
C HIS A 64 13.11 -9.96 20.75
N ARG A 65 11.78 -9.97 20.84
CA ARG A 65 10.96 -8.75 20.86
C ARG A 65 11.41 -7.82 22.00
N HIS A 66 11.53 -8.32 23.23
CA HIS A 66 11.95 -7.50 24.37
C HIS A 66 13.38 -6.98 24.23
N ILE A 67 14.29 -7.79 23.68
CA ILE A 67 15.67 -7.34 23.40
C ILE A 67 15.66 -6.20 22.38
N TYR A 68 14.88 -6.34 21.29
CA TYR A 68 14.75 -5.29 20.29
C TYR A 68 14.11 -4.02 20.85
N GLU A 69 13.06 -4.12 21.68
CA GLU A 69 12.44 -2.97 22.35
C GLU A 69 13.46 -2.20 23.20
N ALA A 70 14.33 -2.90 23.93
CA ALA A 70 15.40 -2.28 24.70
C ALA A 70 16.44 -1.59 23.80
N ILE A 71 16.86 -2.23 22.70
CA ILE A 71 17.77 -1.65 21.70
C ILE A 71 17.16 -0.39 21.08
N PHE A 72 15.90 -0.46 20.65
CA PHE A 72 15.20 0.66 20.04
C PHE A 72 15.09 1.86 20.97
N LYS A 73 14.82 1.61 22.26
CA LYS A 73 14.73 2.66 23.27
C LYS A 73 16.08 3.34 23.55
N LEU A 74 17.16 2.57 23.62
CA LEU A 74 18.52 3.12 23.74
C LEU A 74 18.88 3.95 22.52
N PHE A 75 18.50 3.50 21.32
CA PHE A 75 18.68 4.26 20.09
C PHE A 75 17.88 5.58 20.10
N GLU A 76 16.61 5.56 20.52
CA GLU A 76 15.79 6.79 20.67
C GLU A 76 16.37 7.77 21.67
N THR A 77 16.92 7.30 22.80
CA THR A 77 17.59 8.17 23.79
C THR A 77 19.01 8.56 23.39
N SER A 78 19.47 8.17 22.20
CA SER A 78 20.84 8.40 21.69
C SER A 78 21.92 7.83 22.62
N GLU A 79 21.59 6.78 23.36
CA GLU A 79 22.54 6.02 24.18
C GLU A 79 23.29 5.00 23.31
N PRO A 80 24.53 4.64 23.67
CA PRO A 80 25.26 3.60 22.97
C PRO A 80 24.51 2.26 23.11
N VAL A 81 24.39 1.54 21.99
CA VAL A 81 23.80 0.19 21.96
C VAL A 81 24.94 -0.82 21.95
N ASP A 82 25.10 -1.53 23.05
CA ASP A 82 26.02 -2.66 23.22
C ASP A 82 25.43 -3.69 24.19
N LEU A 83 26.13 -4.82 24.36
CA LEU A 83 25.70 -5.89 25.26
C LEU A 83 25.40 -5.42 26.70
N LEU A 84 26.23 -4.52 27.25
CA LEU A 84 26.14 -4.09 28.65
C LEU A 84 25.01 -3.10 28.87
N THR A 85 24.85 -2.14 27.95
CA THR A 85 23.78 -1.14 27.95
C THR A 85 22.42 -1.79 27.73
N VAL A 86 22.31 -2.75 26.79
CA VAL A 86 21.07 -3.52 26.57
C VAL A 86 20.72 -4.35 27.81
N SER A 87 21.69 -5.03 28.43
CA SER A 87 21.49 -5.75 29.70
C SER A 87 21.00 -4.82 30.82
N ALA A 88 21.64 -3.67 30.99
CA ALA A 88 21.25 -2.68 32.00
C ALA A 88 19.84 -2.15 31.76
N GLN A 89 19.48 -1.87 30.51
CA GLN A 89 18.16 -1.40 30.13
C GLN A 89 17.08 -2.46 30.40
N LEU A 90 17.32 -3.71 30.03
CA LEU A 90 16.41 -4.83 30.33
C LEU A 90 16.25 -5.08 31.82
N ARG A 91 17.32 -4.90 32.61
CA ARG A 91 17.27 -5.00 34.07
C ARG A 91 16.43 -3.87 34.68
N LYS A 92 16.59 -2.63 34.19
CA LYS A 92 15.80 -1.46 34.61
C LYS A 92 14.31 -1.65 34.33
N GLU A 93 13.97 -2.36 33.26
CA GLU A 93 12.58 -2.68 32.89
C GLU A 93 12.04 -3.95 33.58
N GLY A 94 12.86 -4.68 34.34
CA GLY A 94 12.47 -5.93 34.99
C GLY A 94 12.24 -7.10 34.02
N ARG A 95 12.78 -7.02 32.80
CA ARG A 95 12.57 -8.01 31.72
C ARG A 95 13.78 -8.92 31.48
N LEU A 96 14.91 -8.68 32.15
CA LEU A 96 16.15 -9.44 31.95
C LEU A 96 15.97 -10.96 32.19
N GLU A 97 15.22 -11.34 33.22
CA GLU A 97 14.96 -12.75 33.51
C GLU A 97 14.06 -13.42 32.46
N LEU A 98 13.13 -12.66 31.85
CA LEU A 98 12.21 -13.16 30.83
C LEU A 98 12.93 -13.58 29.54
N ILE A 99 14.09 -12.99 29.26
CA ILE A 99 14.89 -13.29 28.07
C ILE A 99 15.94 -14.40 28.32
N GLY A 100 16.05 -14.94 29.54
CA GLY A 100 17.07 -15.92 29.92
C GLY A 100 18.36 -15.32 30.48
N GLY A 101 18.33 -14.07 30.92
CA GLY A 101 19.43 -13.40 31.60
C GLY A 101 20.59 -12.97 30.70
N ASP A 102 21.66 -12.48 31.33
CA ASP A 102 22.86 -11.99 30.65
C ASP A 102 23.50 -13.07 29.76
N PHE A 103 23.42 -14.34 30.16
CA PHE A 103 23.96 -15.46 29.41
C PHE A 103 23.34 -15.59 28.02
N TYR A 104 22.03 -15.30 27.88
CA TYR A 104 21.37 -15.36 26.58
C TYR A 104 21.90 -14.28 25.63
N LEU A 105 22.07 -13.05 26.11
CA LEU A 105 22.62 -11.95 25.31
C LEU A 105 24.06 -12.24 24.86
N ILE A 106 24.90 -12.82 25.72
CA ILE A 106 26.26 -13.26 25.37
C ILE A 106 26.22 -14.33 24.26
N LYS A 107 25.27 -15.26 24.34
CA LYS A 107 25.10 -16.29 23.30
C LYS A 107 24.71 -15.69 21.95
N LEU A 108 23.89 -14.64 21.93
CA LEU A 108 23.51 -13.95 20.69
C LEU A 108 24.72 -13.28 20.03
N THR A 109 25.54 -12.56 20.80
CA THR A 109 26.73 -11.90 20.25
C THR A 109 27.77 -12.90 19.74
N GLN A 110 27.94 -14.05 20.39
CA GLN A 110 28.85 -15.11 19.95
C GLN A 110 28.45 -15.78 18.63
N LYS A 111 27.17 -15.72 18.23
CA LYS A 111 26.70 -16.30 16.95
C LYS A 111 27.05 -15.47 15.73
N VAL A 112 27.47 -14.22 15.91
CA VAL A 112 27.72 -13.28 14.83
C VAL A 112 29.15 -13.42 14.33
N ALA A 113 29.31 -13.94 13.11
CA ALA A 113 30.61 -13.97 12.44
C ALA A 113 30.90 -12.68 11.65
N SER A 114 29.86 -12.03 11.11
CA SER A 114 29.98 -10.81 10.30
C SER A 114 28.68 -10.00 10.30
N SER A 115 28.79 -8.67 10.29
CA SER A 115 27.67 -7.74 10.15
C SER A 115 27.37 -7.36 8.67
N ALA A 116 28.21 -7.76 7.71
CA ALA A 116 28.16 -7.26 6.33
C ALA A 116 26.86 -7.54 5.54
N HIS A 117 26.03 -8.48 6.00
CA HIS A 117 24.76 -8.85 5.37
C HIS A 117 23.57 -8.77 6.32
N ILE A 118 23.68 -7.98 7.39
CA ILE A 118 22.64 -7.85 8.41
C ILE A 118 21.33 -7.29 7.82
N GLU A 119 21.41 -6.34 6.88
CA GLU A 119 20.25 -5.80 6.17
C GLU A 119 19.44 -6.89 5.46
N PHE A 120 20.14 -7.81 4.77
CA PHE A 120 19.50 -8.92 4.07
C PHE A 120 18.82 -9.88 5.05
N HIS A 121 19.45 -10.17 6.19
CA HIS A 121 18.86 -11.01 7.23
C HIS A 121 17.63 -10.35 7.87
N ALA A 122 17.68 -9.04 8.14
CA ALA A 122 16.54 -8.27 8.63
C ALA A 122 15.35 -8.34 7.66
N ARG A 123 15.60 -8.18 6.36
CA ARG A 123 14.54 -8.32 5.33
C ARG A 123 13.88 -9.70 5.34
N ILE A 124 14.63 -10.78 5.60
CA ILE A 124 14.04 -12.13 5.73
C ILE A 124 13.14 -12.23 6.97
N ILE A 125 13.56 -11.67 8.11
CA ILE A 125 12.73 -11.65 9.33
C ILE A 125 11.41 -10.92 9.05
N LEU A 126 11.47 -9.76 8.41
CA LEU A 126 10.30 -8.99 8.00
C LEU A 126 9.39 -9.78 7.05
N GLN A 127 9.95 -10.50 6.07
CA GLN A 127 9.17 -11.39 5.20
C GLN A 127 8.45 -12.49 5.98
N LYS A 128 9.10 -13.09 7.00
CA LYS A 128 8.47 -14.09 7.86
C LYS A 128 7.35 -13.49 8.70
N TYR A 129 7.54 -12.27 9.22
CA TYR A 129 6.48 -11.53 9.90
C TYR A 129 5.27 -11.29 8.99
N ILE A 130 5.47 -10.78 7.77
CA ILE A 130 4.39 -10.57 6.79
C ILE A 130 3.64 -11.87 6.53
N GLN A 131 4.34 -13.00 6.36
CA GLN A 131 3.72 -14.31 6.19
C GLN A 131 2.87 -14.72 7.40
N ARG A 132 3.33 -14.44 8.64
CA ARG A 132 2.54 -14.71 9.86
C ARG A 132 1.32 -13.80 9.97
N SER A 133 1.46 -12.51 9.67
CA SER A 133 0.37 -11.54 9.71
C SER A 133 -0.72 -11.89 8.70
N LEU A 134 -0.35 -12.30 7.48
CA LEU A 134 -1.28 -12.80 6.48
C LEU A 134 -2.05 -14.03 6.97
N ILE A 135 -1.37 -15.01 7.58
CA ILE A 135 -2.04 -16.19 8.14
C ILE A 135 -3.05 -15.77 9.21
N LYS A 136 -2.68 -14.86 10.12
CA LYS A 136 -3.55 -14.36 11.18
C LYS A 136 -4.80 -13.68 10.61
N ILE A 137 -4.62 -12.74 9.68
CA ILE A 137 -5.72 -11.99 9.06
C ILE A 137 -6.62 -12.92 8.25
N SER A 138 -6.05 -13.85 7.48
CA SER A 138 -6.85 -14.87 6.79
C SER A 138 -7.68 -15.71 7.76
N SER A 139 -7.12 -16.10 8.90
CA SER A 139 -7.87 -16.85 9.92
C SER A 139 -9.01 -16.02 10.51
N GLU A 140 -8.79 -14.74 10.80
CA GLU A 140 -9.86 -13.84 11.26
C GLU A 140 -10.95 -13.66 10.20
N ILE A 141 -10.58 -13.42 8.93
CA ILE A 141 -11.55 -13.29 7.84
C ILE A 141 -12.37 -14.57 7.66
N ILE A 142 -11.75 -15.74 7.81
CA ILE A 142 -12.45 -17.03 7.76
C ILE A 142 -13.44 -17.14 8.93
N GLU A 143 -13.05 -16.78 10.14
CA GLU A 143 -13.92 -16.78 11.31
C GLU A 143 -15.10 -15.82 11.15
N ASP A 144 -14.83 -14.59 10.69
CA ASP A 144 -15.82 -13.56 10.41
C ASP A 144 -16.80 -14.02 9.30
N ALA A 145 -16.33 -14.77 8.29
CA ALA A 145 -17.17 -15.29 7.20
C ALA A 145 -18.12 -16.42 7.63
N TYR A 146 -17.85 -17.12 8.74
CA TYR A 146 -18.79 -18.10 9.32
C TYR A 146 -19.85 -17.43 10.22
N SER A 147 -19.67 -16.16 10.60
CA SER A 147 -20.61 -15.43 11.43
C SER A 147 -21.80 -14.93 10.60
N GLU A 148 -23.00 -15.43 10.90
CA GLU A 148 -24.25 -14.99 10.25
C GLU A 148 -24.70 -13.57 10.66
N ALA A 149 -24.00 -12.92 11.60
CA ALA A 149 -24.38 -11.62 12.15
C ALA A 149 -23.82 -10.41 11.37
N THR A 150 -22.90 -10.62 10.44
CA THR A 150 -22.17 -9.55 9.74
C THR A 150 -22.72 -9.36 8.33
N ASP A 151 -22.94 -8.11 7.90
CA ASP A 151 -23.28 -7.83 6.51
C ASP A 151 -22.09 -8.20 5.59
N VAL A 152 -22.39 -8.76 4.42
CA VAL A 152 -21.37 -9.25 3.49
C VAL A 152 -20.51 -8.11 2.94
N PHE A 153 -21.07 -6.91 2.72
CA PHE A 153 -20.30 -5.76 2.25
C PHE A 153 -19.37 -5.21 3.34
N ASP A 154 -19.83 -5.16 4.59
CA ASP A 154 -18.98 -4.77 5.74
C ASP A 154 -17.81 -5.75 5.93
N LEU A 155 -18.06 -7.05 5.70
CA LEU A 155 -17.02 -8.08 5.73
C LEU A 155 -15.96 -7.86 4.63
N LEU A 156 -16.39 -7.52 3.41
CA LEU A 156 -15.49 -7.22 2.29
C LEU A 156 -14.62 -6.00 2.60
N ASP A 157 -15.22 -4.91 3.07
CA ASP A 157 -14.50 -3.68 3.42
C ASP A 157 -13.50 -3.90 4.56
N THR A 158 -13.90 -4.71 5.56
CA THR A 158 -13.02 -5.09 6.67
C THR A 158 -11.84 -5.94 6.19
N ALA A 159 -12.09 -6.90 5.29
CA ALA A 159 -11.03 -7.73 4.72
C ALA A 159 -10.04 -6.91 3.89
N GLU A 160 -10.52 -5.98 3.08
CA GLU A 160 -9.68 -5.06 2.30
C GLU A 160 -8.81 -4.20 3.21
N SER A 161 -9.42 -3.61 4.25
CA SER A 161 -8.71 -2.78 5.23
C SER A 161 -7.60 -3.55 5.95
N LYS A 162 -7.88 -4.76 6.45
CA LYS A 162 -6.88 -5.60 7.14
C LYS A 162 -5.71 -5.97 6.22
N LEU A 163 -5.98 -6.31 4.95
CA LEU A 163 -4.93 -6.60 3.98
C LEU A 163 -4.09 -5.36 3.66
N TYR A 164 -4.73 -4.20 3.55
CA TYR A 164 -4.05 -2.93 3.28
C TYR A 164 -3.07 -2.55 4.39
N GLU A 165 -3.45 -2.70 5.66
CA GLU A 165 -2.58 -2.40 6.82
C GLU A 165 -1.27 -3.20 6.81
N VAL A 166 -1.31 -4.48 6.42
CA VAL A 166 -0.11 -5.32 6.30
C VAL A 166 0.84 -4.79 5.23
N THR A 167 0.31 -4.23 4.14
CA THR A 167 1.13 -3.70 3.05
C THR A 167 1.78 -2.37 3.43
N GLN A 168 1.06 -1.47 4.13
CA GLN A 168 1.60 -0.16 4.50
C GLN A 168 2.55 -0.22 5.69
N GLY A 169 2.23 -0.98 6.75
CA GLY A 169 3.02 -1.00 7.99
C GLY A 169 4.45 -1.53 7.82
N ASN A 170 4.68 -2.35 6.80
CA ASN A 170 5.96 -3.01 6.54
C ASN A 170 6.78 -2.35 5.41
N LEU A 171 6.18 -1.44 4.64
CA LEU A 171 6.88 -0.59 3.68
C LEU A 171 6.93 0.84 4.21
N LYS A 172 7.63 1.06 5.33
CA LYS A 172 8.15 2.41 5.59
C LYS A 172 9.02 2.75 4.39
N ARG A 173 8.57 3.71 3.57
CA ARG A 173 9.41 4.32 2.53
C ARG A 173 10.67 4.80 3.23
N SER A 174 11.78 4.09 3.01
CA SER A 174 13.11 4.54 3.43
C SER A 174 13.25 5.99 3.00
N ALA A 175 13.59 6.88 3.92
CA ALA A 175 13.81 8.27 3.60
C ALA A 175 14.84 8.36 2.47
N GLU A 176 14.44 8.84 1.29
CA GLU A 176 15.38 8.98 0.17
C GLU A 176 16.28 10.18 0.42
N THR A 177 17.58 10.02 0.17
CA THR A 177 18.51 11.14 0.25
C THR A 177 18.23 12.15 -0.85
N ALA A 178 18.49 13.43 -0.58
CA ALA A 178 18.35 14.49 -1.58
C ALA A 178 19.17 14.21 -2.85
N GLN A 179 20.34 13.57 -2.71
CA GLN A 179 21.17 13.16 -3.84
C GLN A 179 20.45 12.15 -4.75
N ASN A 180 19.80 11.12 -4.17
CA ASN A 180 19.06 10.13 -4.95
C ASN A 180 17.87 10.76 -5.66
N LEU A 181 17.12 11.63 -4.97
CA LEU A 181 16.00 12.37 -5.56
C LEU A 181 16.44 13.27 -6.72
N VAL A 182 17.59 13.95 -6.59
CA VAL A 182 18.14 14.79 -7.68
C VAL A 182 18.55 13.94 -8.88
N ILE A 183 19.14 12.76 -8.68
CA ILE A 183 19.49 11.84 -9.78
C ILE A 183 18.22 11.36 -10.49
N GLN A 184 17.19 10.95 -9.74
CA GLN A 184 15.90 10.57 -10.30
C GLN A 184 15.24 11.73 -11.08
N ALA A 185 15.25 12.94 -10.52
CA ALA A 185 14.69 14.12 -11.15
C ALA A 185 15.41 14.48 -12.46
N LYS A 186 16.75 14.44 -12.48
CA LYS A 186 17.54 14.67 -13.70
C LYS A 186 17.21 13.65 -14.79
N LYS A 187 17.14 12.37 -14.44
CA LYS A 187 16.77 11.31 -15.39
C LYS A 187 15.38 11.56 -15.99
N LYS A 188 14.41 11.97 -15.17
CA LYS A 188 13.06 12.32 -15.64
C LYS A 188 13.06 13.53 -16.59
N ILE A 189 13.89 14.53 -16.33
CA ILE A 189 14.04 15.70 -17.22
C ILE A 189 14.67 15.29 -18.56
N GLU A 190 15.69 14.42 -18.57
CA GLU A 190 16.31 13.90 -19.78
C GLU A 190 15.32 13.09 -20.63
N GLU A 191 14.50 12.25 -19.99
CA GLU A 191 13.43 11.48 -20.66
C GLU A 191 12.38 12.39 -21.31
N ILE A 192 12.06 13.52 -20.69
CA ILE A 192 11.14 14.53 -21.25
C ILE A 192 11.81 15.27 -22.41
N SER A 193 13.09 15.64 -22.28
CA SER A 193 13.82 16.38 -23.32
C SER A 193 14.03 15.59 -24.61
N ASN A 194 14.05 14.26 -24.53
CA ASN A 194 14.25 13.37 -25.69
C ASN A 194 12.96 13.02 -26.45
N LYS A 195 11.79 13.43 -25.95
CA LYS A 195 10.51 13.22 -26.63
C LYS A 195 10.09 14.52 -27.32
N ASP A 196 9.86 14.45 -28.63
CA ASP A 196 9.14 15.51 -29.33
C ASP A 196 7.66 15.48 -28.89
N GLY A 197 7.24 16.46 -28.08
CA GLY A 197 5.85 16.56 -27.62
C GLY A 197 5.66 17.24 -26.26
N LEU A 198 4.44 17.20 -25.74
CA LEU A 198 4.09 17.67 -24.40
C LEU A 198 4.64 16.70 -23.34
N SER A 199 5.09 17.22 -22.19
CA SER A 199 5.59 16.38 -21.09
C SER A 199 4.47 15.63 -20.36
N GLY A 200 3.26 16.19 -20.37
CA GLY A 200 2.07 15.63 -19.74
C GLY A 200 1.01 15.16 -20.73
N ILE A 201 -0.15 14.78 -20.20
CA ILE A 201 -1.30 14.32 -20.98
C ILE A 201 -1.97 15.52 -21.67
N PRO A 202 -2.15 15.52 -22.99
CA PRO A 202 -2.78 16.63 -23.70
C PRO A 202 -4.26 16.76 -23.31
N SER A 203 -4.70 17.98 -23.03
CA SER A 203 -6.12 18.30 -22.85
C SER A 203 -6.88 18.33 -24.19
N GLY A 204 -6.15 18.49 -25.30
CA GLY A 204 -6.71 18.67 -26.64
C GLY A 204 -7.14 20.12 -26.91
N PHE A 205 -6.71 21.06 -26.05
CA PHE A 205 -6.81 22.49 -26.28
C PHE A 205 -5.40 23.08 -26.36
N ASP A 206 -4.92 23.36 -27.57
CA ASP A 206 -3.52 23.77 -27.81
C ASP A 206 -3.05 24.92 -26.93
N LYS A 207 -3.92 25.91 -26.67
CA LYS A 207 -3.59 27.05 -25.81
C LYS A 207 -3.43 26.66 -24.34
N VAL A 208 -4.23 25.71 -23.85
CA VAL A 208 -4.12 25.19 -22.48
C VAL A 208 -2.88 24.33 -22.38
N ASP A 209 -2.69 23.43 -23.34
CA ASP A 209 -1.56 22.51 -23.37
C ASP A 209 -0.21 23.24 -23.49
N ARG A 210 -0.16 24.37 -24.19
CA ARG A 210 1.03 25.23 -24.23
C ARG A 210 1.33 25.90 -22.89
N LEU A 211 0.32 26.19 -22.07
CA LEU A 211 0.50 26.82 -20.76
C LEU A 211 0.82 25.79 -19.67
N THR A 212 0.23 24.59 -19.76
CA THR A 212 0.37 23.54 -18.75
C THR A 212 1.44 22.50 -19.09
N SER A 213 1.91 22.48 -20.35
CA SER A 213 2.68 21.37 -20.93
C SER A 213 1.94 20.03 -20.85
N GLY A 214 0.60 20.08 -20.89
CA GLY A 214 -0.28 18.95 -20.61
C GLY A 214 -0.43 18.68 -19.11
N TRP A 215 -1.33 17.76 -18.74
CA TRP A 215 -1.55 17.39 -17.35
C TRP A 215 -0.43 16.48 -16.84
N GLN A 216 0.23 16.89 -15.77
CA GLN A 216 1.37 16.14 -15.22
C GLN A 216 0.89 15.01 -14.29
N PRO A 217 1.60 13.87 -14.27
CA PRO A 217 1.31 12.81 -13.31
C PRO A 217 1.49 13.29 -11.87
N SER A 218 0.55 12.92 -10.99
CA SER A 218 0.48 13.28 -9.55
C SER A 218 -0.08 14.67 -9.22
N ASP A 219 -0.44 15.48 -10.22
CA ASP A 219 -1.09 16.77 -9.98
C ASP A 219 -2.58 16.63 -9.67
N LEU A 220 -3.06 17.40 -8.69
CA LEU A 220 -4.49 17.62 -8.46
C LEU A 220 -4.95 18.89 -9.18
N VAL A 221 -5.66 18.74 -10.29
CA VAL A 221 -6.17 19.85 -11.09
C VAL A 221 -7.64 20.11 -10.75
N ILE A 222 -7.94 21.33 -10.27
CA ILE A 222 -9.29 21.72 -9.88
C ILE A 222 -9.87 22.69 -10.92
N ILE A 223 -11.01 22.30 -11.52
CA ILE A 223 -11.77 23.16 -12.45
C ILE A 223 -13.05 23.61 -11.75
N ALA A 224 -13.10 24.89 -11.37
CA ALA A 224 -14.26 25.51 -10.75
C ALA A 224 -14.97 26.46 -11.72
N ALA A 225 -16.29 26.37 -11.78
CA ALA A 225 -17.12 27.30 -12.57
C ALA A 225 -18.50 27.43 -11.93
N ARG A 226 -19.19 28.54 -12.20
CA ARG A 226 -20.59 28.73 -11.77
C ARG A 226 -21.52 27.76 -12.52
N PRO A 227 -22.70 27.42 -11.96
CA PRO A 227 -23.71 26.63 -12.66
C PRO A 227 -24.04 27.22 -14.04
N GLY A 228 -24.20 26.36 -15.04
CA GLY A 228 -24.51 26.78 -16.42
C GLY A 228 -23.33 27.31 -17.24
N MET A 229 -22.13 27.50 -16.67
CA MET A 229 -20.95 28.00 -17.42
C MET A 229 -20.25 26.91 -18.25
N GLY A 230 -20.77 25.68 -18.28
CA GLY A 230 -20.24 24.62 -19.13
C GLY A 230 -19.08 23.80 -18.53
N LYS A 231 -18.91 23.75 -17.20
CA LYS A 231 -17.89 22.89 -16.53
C LYS A 231 -17.87 21.48 -17.10
N THR A 232 -19.04 20.82 -17.09
CA THR A 232 -19.17 19.44 -17.57
C THR A 232 -18.87 19.32 -19.06
N ALA A 233 -19.24 20.31 -19.87
CA ALA A 233 -18.93 20.29 -21.31
C ALA A 233 -17.42 20.36 -21.52
N LEU A 234 -16.73 21.27 -20.83
CA LEU A 234 -15.27 21.43 -20.91
C LEU A 234 -14.55 20.15 -20.48
N THR A 235 -14.87 19.60 -19.30
CA THR A 235 -14.20 18.39 -18.78
C THR A 235 -14.47 17.17 -19.64
N LEU A 236 -15.68 17.05 -20.20
CA LEU A 236 -16.06 15.94 -21.06
C LEU A 236 -15.35 16.02 -22.42
N SER A 237 -15.17 17.23 -22.97
CA SER A 237 -14.34 17.44 -24.17
C SER A 237 -12.87 17.08 -23.93
N MET A 238 -12.31 17.43 -22.76
CA MET A 238 -10.96 17.02 -22.39
C MET A 238 -10.84 15.48 -22.33
N ALA A 239 -11.76 14.82 -21.62
CA ALA A 239 -11.79 13.36 -21.51
C ALA A 239 -11.88 12.68 -22.89
N ARG A 240 -12.74 13.21 -23.77
CA ARG A 240 -12.88 12.73 -25.16
C ARG A 240 -11.58 12.89 -25.95
N ASN A 241 -10.91 14.03 -25.85
CA ASN A 241 -9.67 14.25 -26.59
C ASN A 241 -8.57 13.29 -26.13
N MET A 242 -8.43 13.08 -24.82
CA MET A 242 -7.47 12.13 -24.26
C MET A 242 -7.76 10.70 -24.69
N ALA A 243 -9.02 10.26 -24.59
CA ALA A 243 -9.40 8.89 -24.90
C ALA A 243 -9.43 8.61 -26.41
N VAL A 244 -10.05 9.48 -27.21
CA VAL A 244 -10.24 9.25 -28.66
C VAL A 244 -9.00 9.62 -29.48
N ASN A 245 -8.39 10.78 -29.24
CA ASN A 245 -7.27 11.25 -30.08
C ASN A 245 -5.92 10.69 -29.61
N SER A 246 -5.72 10.61 -28.30
CA SER A 246 -4.44 10.19 -27.72
C SER A 246 -4.43 8.73 -27.26
N ASN A 247 -5.57 8.03 -27.32
CA ASN A 247 -5.73 6.65 -26.88
C ASN A 247 -5.27 6.41 -25.43
N ILE A 248 -5.48 7.40 -24.56
CA ILE A 248 -5.14 7.34 -23.14
C ILE A 248 -6.38 6.93 -22.35
N PRO A 249 -6.31 5.88 -21.51
CA PRO A 249 -7.44 5.48 -20.68
C PRO A 249 -7.91 6.57 -19.72
N VAL A 250 -9.21 6.87 -19.72
CA VAL A 250 -9.83 7.90 -18.86
C VAL A 250 -11.02 7.32 -18.10
N ALA A 251 -11.02 7.48 -16.78
CA ALA A 251 -12.20 7.25 -15.93
C ALA A 251 -12.88 8.58 -15.62
N PHE A 252 -14.18 8.69 -15.93
CA PHE A 252 -14.99 9.89 -15.74
C PHE A 252 -16.10 9.63 -14.75
N PHE A 253 -15.96 10.12 -13.52
CA PHE A 253 -16.99 9.97 -12.49
C PHE A 253 -17.97 11.15 -12.52
N SER A 254 -19.26 10.86 -12.57
CA SER A 254 -20.32 11.87 -12.55
C SER A 254 -21.34 11.58 -11.46
N LEU A 255 -21.54 12.57 -10.58
CA LEU A 255 -22.50 12.50 -9.47
C LEU A 255 -23.81 13.23 -9.76
N GLU A 256 -23.84 14.10 -10.78
CA GLU A 256 -25.02 14.91 -11.12
C GLU A 256 -25.80 14.35 -12.33
N MET A 257 -25.08 13.83 -13.32
CA MET A 257 -25.64 13.38 -14.60
C MET A 257 -25.46 11.87 -14.78
N SER A 258 -26.45 11.21 -15.40
CA SER A 258 -26.34 9.79 -15.74
C SER A 258 -25.34 9.55 -16.88
N SER A 259 -24.73 8.36 -16.91
CA SER A 259 -23.77 7.97 -17.95
C SER A 259 -24.37 8.06 -19.36
N ILE A 260 -25.66 7.75 -19.52
CA ILE A 260 -26.39 7.87 -20.79
C ILE A 260 -26.48 9.34 -21.26
N GLN A 261 -26.68 10.30 -20.35
CA GLN A 261 -26.71 11.71 -20.71
C GLN A 261 -25.33 12.24 -21.11
N LEU A 262 -24.27 11.76 -20.47
CA LEU A 262 -22.89 12.12 -20.81
C LEU A 262 -22.48 11.55 -22.16
N ILE A 263 -22.73 10.26 -22.41
CA ILE A 263 -22.39 9.65 -23.70
C ILE A 263 -23.18 10.28 -24.84
N THR A 264 -24.46 10.66 -24.62
CA THR A 264 -25.25 11.38 -25.63
C THR A 264 -24.63 12.73 -26.00
N ARG A 265 -24.04 13.45 -25.03
CA ARG A 265 -23.31 14.70 -25.29
C ARG A 265 -22.03 14.46 -26.07
N LEU A 266 -21.30 13.38 -25.76
CA LEU A 266 -20.12 12.98 -26.54
C LEU A 266 -20.47 12.63 -27.98
N ILE A 267 -21.54 11.84 -28.19
CA ILE A 267 -22.05 11.52 -29.51
C ILE A 267 -22.44 12.79 -30.27
N SER A 268 -23.14 13.73 -29.61
CA SER A 268 -23.49 15.02 -30.20
C SER A 268 -22.24 15.81 -30.61
N SER A 269 -21.21 15.84 -29.76
CA SER A 269 -19.93 16.51 -30.04
C SER A 269 -19.15 15.86 -31.18
N GLU A 270 -19.19 14.53 -31.29
CA GLU A 270 -18.46 13.77 -32.32
C GLU A 270 -19.13 13.89 -33.68
N THR A 271 -20.45 13.68 -33.68
CA THR A 271 -21.25 13.68 -34.89
C THR A 271 -21.46 15.09 -35.42
N GLY A 272 -21.59 16.09 -34.55
CA GLY A 272 -22.05 17.44 -34.90
C GLY A 272 -23.58 17.54 -34.99
N LEU A 273 -24.31 16.47 -34.62
CA LEU A 273 -25.77 16.43 -34.61
C LEU A 273 -26.32 17.17 -33.38
N SER A 274 -27.45 17.85 -33.56
CA SER A 274 -28.14 18.52 -32.45
C SER A 274 -28.53 17.53 -31.36
N SER A 275 -28.24 17.90 -30.11
CA SER A 275 -28.66 17.15 -28.92
C SER A 275 -30.18 16.99 -28.81
N GLU A 276 -30.97 17.87 -29.42
CA GLU A 276 -32.44 17.74 -29.49
C GLU A 276 -32.86 16.64 -30.46
N LYS A 277 -32.25 16.57 -31.63
CA LYS A 277 -32.52 15.52 -32.62
C LYS A 277 -32.15 14.14 -32.09
N LEU A 278 -30.99 14.04 -31.43
CA LEU A 278 -30.55 12.79 -30.79
C LEU A 278 -31.51 12.34 -29.67
N ARG A 279 -32.07 13.28 -28.91
CA ARG A 279 -33.03 12.98 -27.84
C ARG A 279 -34.41 12.59 -28.36
N THR A 280 -34.86 13.23 -29.44
CA THR A 280 -36.19 13.02 -30.04
C THR A 280 -36.21 11.88 -31.06
N GLY A 281 -35.05 11.38 -31.48
CA GLY A 281 -34.91 10.34 -32.51
C GLY A 281 -35.24 10.82 -33.92
N ARG A 282 -35.43 12.13 -34.14
CA ARG A 282 -35.79 12.74 -35.42
C ARG A 282 -34.56 13.04 -36.25
N LEU A 283 -33.91 11.99 -36.73
CA LEU A 283 -32.75 12.05 -37.60
C LEU A 283 -33.14 11.71 -39.04
N GLU A 284 -32.61 12.47 -39.99
CA GLU A 284 -32.70 12.15 -41.40
C GLU A 284 -31.81 10.94 -41.76
N LYS A 285 -32.07 10.29 -42.90
CA LYS A 285 -31.30 9.09 -43.31
C LYS A 285 -29.79 9.35 -43.37
N HIS A 286 -29.37 10.52 -43.87
CA HIS A 286 -27.96 10.89 -43.93
C HIS A 286 -27.36 11.15 -42.53
N GLU A 287 -28.15 11.65 -41.58
CA GLU A 287 -27.72 11.87 -40.19
C GLU A 287 -27.54 10.54 -39.44
N TRP A 288 -28.35 9.52 -39.76
CA TRP A 288 -28.18 8.15 -39.26
C TRP A 288 -26.87 7.52 -39.76
N GLU A 289 -26.52 7.72 -41.03
CA GLU A 289 -25.25 7.25 -41.58
C GLU A 289 -24.06 7.94 -40.90
N GLN A 290 -24.14 9.26 -40.71
CA GLN A 290 -23.13 10.05 -40.00
C GLN A 290 -22.93 9.59 -38.55
N LEU A 291 -24.02 9.27 -37.84
CA LEU A 291 -23.99 8.72 -36.50
C LEU A 291 -23.21 7.40 -36.47
N ASN A 292 -23.59 6.45 -37.34
CA ASN A 292 -22.99 5.11 -37.38
C ASN A 292 -21.50 5.11 -37.75
N VAL A 293 -21.06 6.06 -38.58
CA VAL A 293 -19.64 6.15 -38.96
C VAL A 293 -18.81 6.77 -37.85
N LYS A 294 -19.27 7.87 -37.27
CA LYS A 294 -18.48 8.66 -36.32
C LYS A 294 -18.47 8.10 -34.90
N VAL A 295 -19.50 7.35 -34.51
CA VAL A 295 -19.58 6.73 -33.17
C VAL A 295 -18.54 5.62 -32.98
N LYS A 296 -18.06 4.98 -34.05
CA LYS A 296 -17.03 3.92 -33.95
C LYS A 296 -15.76 4.36 -33.22
N ALA A 297 -15.35 5.61 -33.40
CA ALA A 297 -14.18 6.16 -32.71
C ALA A 297 -14.40 6.30 -31.19
N LEU A 298 -15.64 6.54 -30.76
CA LEU A 298 -16.02 6.56 -29.35
C LEU A 298 -16.15 5.14 -28.79
N GLU A 299 -16.66 4.18 -29.57
CA GLU A 299 -16.81 2.77 -29.16
C GLU A 299 -15.46 2.10 -28.89
N SER A 300 -14.42 2.41 -29.68
CA SER A 300 -13.09 1.83 -29.50
C SER A 300 -12.21 2.61 -28.52
N ALA A 301 -12.64 3.78 -28.03
CA ALA A 301 -11.84 4.61 -27.15
C ALA A 301 -11.85 4.06 -25.70
N PRO A 302 -10.71 4.11 -24.98
CA PRO A 302 -10.62 3.66 -23.59
C PRO A 302 -11.23 4.69 -22.61
N LEU A 303 -12.53 4.97 -22.74
CA LEU A 303 -13.28 5.89 -21.89
C LEU A 303 -14.28 5.13 -21.00
N PHE A 304 -14.16 5.27 -19.69
CA PHE A 304 -15.03 4.64 -18.69
C PHE A 304 -15.86 5.72 -17.98
N ILE A 305 -17.19 5.59 -17.96
CA ILE A 305 -18.15 6.56 -17.37
C ILE A 305 -19.03 5.89 -16.32
#